data_AF-A0A7R9BYT7-F1
#
_entry.id   AF-A0A7R9BYT7-F1
#
_cell.length_a   1.000
_cell.length_b   1.000
_cell.length_c   1.000
_cell.angle_alpha   90.00
_cell.angle_beta   90.00
_cell.angle_gamma   90.00
#
_symmetry.space_group_name_H-M   'P 1'
#
loop_
_entity.id
_entity.type
_entity.pdbx_description
1 polymer ?
#
loop_
_entity_poly.entity_id
_entity_poly.type
_entity_poly.pdbx_seq_one_letter_code
_entity_poly.pdbx_strand_id
1 'polypeptide(L)'
;MKTALFGLCIFAAIAMIHGMPASGQDGNDEPPCLIPIPMIYAPVCGSDGEVYSNSYQLEAQNTCYGKNIKVVDSSRCRNFPDVYGR
;
A
#
# COMPACT_ATOMS: atom_id res chain seq x y z
N MET A 1 22.14 -42.26 29.52
CA MET A 1 22.73 -41.19 28.68
C MET A 1 21.68 -40.84 27.63
N LYS A 2 20.89 -39.81 27.92
CA LYS A 2 20.78 -38.55 27.15
C LYS A 2 19.80 -38.62 25.96
N THR A 3 18.62 -38.05 26.24
CA THR A 3 17.73 -37.23 25.39
C THR A 3 17.13 -37.85 24.12
N ALA A 4 15.86 -38.22 24.23
CA ALA A 4 14.92 -38.25 23.12
C ALA A 4 14.61 -36.81 22.66
N LEU A 5 14.68 -36.56 21.36
CA LEU A 5 13.96 -35.46 20.72
C LEU A 5 13.55 -35.93 19.31
N PHE A 6 12.56 -36.82 19.30
CA PHE A 6 11.72 -37.10 18.14
C PHE A 6 10.95 -35.81 17.82
N GLY A 7 11.51 -34.93 16.97
CA GLY A 7 11.01 -33.57 16.77
C GLY A 7 10.73 -33.20 15.32
N LEU A 8 10.24 -34.13 14.49
CA LEU A 8 10.03 -33.85 13.05
C LEU A 8 8.64 -34.20 12.50
N CYS A 9 7.74 -34.81 13.29
CA CYS A 9 6.36 -35.07 12.86
C CYS A 9 5.29 -34.38 13.71
N ILE A 10 5.62 -33.85 14.90
CA ILE A 10 4.62 -33.25 15.81
C ILE A 10 4.43 -31.76 15.54
N PHE A 11 5.39 -31.07 14.90
CA PHE A 11 5.27 -29.65 14.59
C PHE A 11 4.15 -29.33 13.58
N ALA A 12 3.77 -30.27 12.71
CA ALA A 12 2.69 -30.05 11.74
C ALA A 12 1.29 -30.15 12.36
N ALA A 13 1.10 -30.90 13.45
CA ALA A 13 -0.22 -31.11 14.06
C ALA A 13 -0.62 -29.99 15.04
N ILE A 14 0.35 -29.28 15.65
CA ILE A 14 0.06 -28.20 16.61
C ILE A 14 -0.40 -26.93 15.88
N ALA A 15 -0.02 -26.75 14.61
CA ALA A 15 -0.45 -25.64 13.75
C ALA A 15 -1.94 -25.65 13.38
N MET A 16 -2.69 -26.70 13.75
CA MET A 16 -4.14 -26.83 13.50
C MET A 16 -5.01 -26.53 14.73
N ILE A 17 -4.43 -26.41 15.93
CA ILE A 17 -5.19 -26.15 17.17
C ILE A 17 -5.21 -24.65 17.48
N HIS A 18 -4.13 -23.94 17.15
CA HIS A 18 -4.14 -22.50 17.03
C HIS A 18 -4.26 -22.19 15.54
N GLY A 19 -5.50 -21.99 15.09
CA GLY A 19 -5.80 -21.64 13.70
C GLY A 19 -4.77 -20.65 13.17
N MET A 20 -4.20 -20.97 12.01
CA MET A 20 -3.37 -20.05 11.25
C MET A 20 -4.06 -18.68 11.31
N PRO A 21 -3.39 -17.60 11.75
CA PRO A 21 -3.99 -16.29 11.61
C PRO A 21 -4.28 -16.15 10.13
N ALA A 22 -5.56 -15.94 9.79
CA ALA A 22 -5.94 -15.62 8.44
C ALA A 22 -5.01 -14.50 7.97
N SER A 23 -4.15 -14.79 7.00
CA SER A 23 -3.43 -13.75 6.28
C SER A 23 -4.48 -12.97 5.51
N GLY A 24 -5.02 -11.93 6.14
CA GLY A 24 -6.13 -11.12 5.64
C GLY A 24 -6.95 -10.48 6.76
N GLN A 25 -6.30 -9.79 7.70
CA GLN A 25 -6.93 -8.74 8.49
C GLN A 25 -6.25 -7.42 8.14
N ASP A 26 -6.84 -6.67 7.22
CA ASP A 26 -6.95 -5.22 7.35
C ASP A 26 -8.43 -4.89 7.52
N GLY A 27 -9.00 -5.38 8.62
CA GLY A 27 -10.31 -4.94 9.12
C GLY A 27 -10.25 -3.51 9.63
N ASN A 28 -10.09 -2.56 8.71
CA ASN A 28 -10.58 -1.21 8.90
C ASN A 28 -11.65 -1.00 7.82
N ASP A 29 -12.91 -1.13 8.20
CA ASP A 29 -13.98 -0.36 7.57
C ASP A 29 -13.73 1.13 7.92
N GLU A 30 -12.59 1.66 7.49
CA GLU A 30 -12.36 3.09 7.46
C GLU A 30 -13.44 3.64 6.53
N PRO A 31 -14.27 4.60 6.99
CA PRO A 31 -15.25 5.20 6.11
C PRO A 31 -14.52 5.61 4.83
N PRO A 32 -15.05 5.26 3.64
CA PRO A 32 -14.39 5.62 2.39
C PRO A 32 -14.08 7.10 2.49
N CYS A 33 -12.84 7.47 2.22
CA CYS A 33 -12.43 8.84 2.41
C CYS A 33 -13.18 9.73 1.40
N LEU A 34 -14.22 10.41 1.89
CA LEU A 34 -15.13 11.21 1.08
C LEU A 34 -14.60 12.64 0.95
N ILE A 35 -13.52 12.81 0.19
CA ILE A 35 -13.03 14.12 -0.19
C ILE A 35 -13.49 14.41 -1.63
N PRO A 36 -14.35 15.43 -1.84
CA PRO A 36 -14.69 15.85 -3.19
C PRO A 36 -13.45 16.46 -3.85
N ILE A 37 -12.89 15.76 -4.84
CA ILE A 37 -11.76 16.25 -5.65
C ILE A 37 -12.24 16.62 -7.05
N PRO A 38 -11.69 17.70 -7.65
CA PRO A 38 -12.04 18.06 -9.02
C PRO A 38 -11.54 17.00 -10.01
N MET A 39 -12.34 16.73 -11.05
CA MET A 39 -11.97 15.83 -12.16
C MET A 39 -11.07 16.52 -13.19
N ILE A 40 -10.03 17.21 -12.71
CA ILE A 40 -9.03 17.87 -13.57
C ILE A 40 -7.87 16.90 -13.77
N TYR A 41 -7.47 16.67 -15.01
CA TYR A 41 -6.28 15.89 -15.32
C TYR A 41 -5.07 16.83 -15.46
N ALA A 42 -4.20 16.80 -14.45
CA ALA A 42 -2.97 17.59 -14.37
C ALA A 42 -1.93 16.75 -13.61
N PRO A 43 -1.35 15.73 -14.25
CA PRO A 43 -0.62 14.67 -13.56
C PRO A 43 0.60 15.18 -12.79
N VAL A 44 0.86 14.61 -11.62
CA VAL A 44 2.01 14.92 -10.76
C VAL A 44 2.75 13.66 -10.36
N CYS A 45 4.07 13.75 -10.22
CA CYS A 45 4.90 12.65 -9.74
C CYS A 45 5.03 12.73 -8.22
N GLY A 46 4.67 11.66 -7.53
CA GLY A 46 4.83 11.52 -6.09
C GLY A 46 6.23 11.05 -5.69
N SER A 47 6.64 11.37 -4.47
CA SER A 47 7.92 10.91 -3.90
C SER A 47 7.98 9.39 -3.68
N ASP A 48 6.84 8.72 -3.76
CA ASP A 48 6.68 7.27 -3.79
C ASP A 48 6.91 6.66 -5.19
N GLY A 49 7.13 7.49 -6.21
CA GLY A 49 7.36 7.07 -7.60
C GLY A 49 6.08 6.82 -8.39
N GLU A 50 4.91 7.08 -7.80
CA GLU A 50 3.60 6.93 -8.44
C GLU A 50 3.14 8.23 -9.10
N VAL A 51 2.37 8.09 -10.18
CA VAL A 51 1.77 9.24 -10.87
C VAL A 51 0.33 9.41 -10.39
N TYR A 52 0.02 10.60 -9.91
CA TYR A 52 -1.32 10.99 -9.50
C TYR A 52 -1.96 11.84 -10.59
N SER A 53 -3.25 11.61 -10.87
CA SER A 53 -4.00 12.33 -11.92
C SER A 53 -4.01 13.85 -11.71
N ASN A 54 -3.91 14.29 -10.46
CA ASN A 54 -3.69 15.67 -10.06
C ASN A 54 -3.13 15.75 -8.63
N SER A 55 -2.72 16.95 -8.22
CA SER A 55 -2.23 17.22 -6.86
C SER A 55 -3.29 16.94 -5.77
N TYR A 56 -4.57 17.16 -6.05
CA TYR A 56 -5.65 16.87 -5.09
C TYR A 56 -5.79 15.38 -4.79
N GLN A 57 -5.60 14.52 -5.79
CA GLN A 57 -5.62 13.08 -5.60
C GLN A 57 -4.44 12.62 -4.74
N LEU A 58 -3.25 13.18 -4.95
CA LEU A 58 -2.08 12.93 -4.11
C LEU A 58 -2.33 13.38 -2.66
N GLU A 59 -2.87 14.59 -2.48
CA GLU A 59 -3.21 15.11 -1.15
C GLU A 59 -4.27 14.25 -0.46
N ALA A 60 -5.28 13.78 -1.20
CA ALA A 60 -6.25 12.83 -0.67
C ALA A 60 -5.55 11.57 -0.17
N GLN A 61 -4.53 11.05 -0.86
CA GLN A 61 -3.79 9.90 -0.33
C GLN A 61 -3.11 10.17 1.01
N ASN A 62 -2.56 11.37 1.19
CA ASN A 62 -1.93 11.77 2.44
C ASN A 62 -2.97 11.92 3.56
N THR A 63 -4.09 12.56 3.26
CA THR A 63 -5.14 12.87 4.24
C THR A 63 -5.93 11.63 4.64
N CYS A 64 -6.32 10.81 3.67
CA CYS A 64 -7.13 9.62 3.88
C CYS A 64 -6.31 8.49 4.51
N TYR A 65 -5.18 8.17 3.90
CA TYR A 65 -4.41 6.97 4.24
C TYR A 65 -3.16 7.27 5.08
N GLY A 66 -3.05 8.49 5.63
CA GLY A 66 -1.91 8.90 6.44
C GLY A 66 -0.57 8.84 5.70
N LYS A 67 -0.57 8.93 4.36
CA LYS A 67 0.67 8.91 3.57
C LYS A 67 1.44 10.22 3.72
N ASN A 68 2.72 10.19 3.33
CA ASN A 68 3.58 11.37 3.29
C ASN A 68 4.24 11.53 1.93
N ILE A 69 3.41 11.59 0.89
CA ILE A 69 3.84 11.75 -0.49
C ILE A 69 4.03 13.23 -0.78
N LYS A 70 5.17 13.58 -1.38
CA LYS A 70 5.48 14.94 -1.84
C LYS A 70 5.50 14.96 -3.35
N VAL A 71 5.13 16.08 -3.96
CA VAL A 71 5.36 16.28 -5.39
C VAL A 71 6.86 16.37 -5.63
N VAL A 72 7.34 15.60 -6.60
CA VAL A 72 8.74 15.57 -7.03
C VAL A 72 8.83 15.78 -8.55
N ASP A 73 10.06 15.92 -9.04
CA ASP A 73 10.32 16.05 -10.48
C ASP A 73 9.74 14.86 -11.27
N SER A 74 9.15 15.14 -12.43
CA SER A 74 8.51 14.13 -13.29
C SER A 74 9.46 13.00 -13.70
N SER A 75 10.77 13.27 -13.79
CA SER A 75 11.80 12.26 -14.08
C SER A 75 11.90 11.15 -13.04
N ARG A 76 11.35 11.34 -11.83
CA ARG A 76 11.34 10.30 -10.79
C ARG A 76 10.27 9.23 -11.01
N CYS A 77 9.29 9.48 -11.88
CA CYS A 77 8.22 8.53 -12.20
C CYS A 77 8.47 7.90 -13.57
N ARG A 78 8.53 6.57 -13.64
CA ARG A 78 8.80 5.84 -14.89
C ARG A 78 7.70 5.98 -15.95
N ASN A 79 6.47 6.21 -15.52
CA ASN A 79 5.29 6.28 -16.40
C ASN A 79 4.65 7.68 -16.38
N PHE A 80 5.46 8.73 -16.23
CA PHE A 80 4.92 10.09 -16.26
C PHE A 80 4.45 10.44 -17.68
N PRO A 81 3.19 10.84 -17.88
CA PRO A 81 2.65 11.12 -19.21
C PRO A 81 3.29 12.39 -19.80
N ASP A 82 3.71 12.32 -21.06
CA ASP A 82 4.16 13.47 -21.84
C ASP A 82 2.96 14.29 -22.33
N VAL A 83 2.28 14.96 -21.39
CA VAL A 83 1.10 15.79 -21.69
C VAL A 83 1.44 16.99 -22.57
N TYR A 84 2.73 17.36 -22.64
CA TYR A 84 3.22 18.51 -23.40
C TYR A 84 4.05 18.14 -24.64
N GLY A 85 4.09 16.85 -25.02
CA GLY A 85 4.67 16.34 -26.27
C GLY A 85 5.83 17.16 -26.83
N ARG A 86 7.05 16.95 -26.31
CA ARG A 86 8.27 17.39 -26.97
C ARG A 86 8.78 16.32 -27.93
#